data_AF-A0A6N3CL92-F1
#
_entry.id   AF-A0A6N3CL92-F1
#
_cell.length_a   1.000
_cell.length_b   1.000
_cell.length_c   1.000
_cell.angle_alpha   90.00
_cell.angle_beta   90.00
_cell.angle_gamma   90.00
#
_symmetry.space_group_name_H-M   'P 1'
#
loop_
_entity.id
_entity.type
_entity.pdbx_description
1 polymer ?
#
loop_
_entity_poly.entity_id
_entity_poly.type
_entity_poly.pdbx_seq_one_letter_code
_entity_poly.pdbx_strand_id
1 'polypeptide(L)'
;MNVNEYNNLLNKYIKLLFEKNKLIMRDAPYIESRYLFHFGDLMVEELKHNKYIKELRIKQNIYENYFGLKREKEIKNIQHEIKKQTGILSKQICELEVKCETSKEVLSLREKYKDKKDLLDSLFFDVISVMHPSIYSLKRESLWERAKNAYLNYDDATLMLLRNLKINKRKDLNITDLKNDIFLLQNEIICMKRRYPYYLENNLSSVEWIESYNKEINTRIKKLQVKEKEIFEKLV
;
A
#
# COMPACT_ATOMS: atom_id res chain seq x y z
N MET A 1 41.99 -4.32 -13.68
CA MET A 1 40.80 -4.41 -12.81
C MET A 1 40.89 -5.70 -12.01
N ASN A 2 40.70 -5.66 -10.68
CA ASN A 2 40.63 -6.88 -9.88
C ASN A 2 39.27 -7.55 -10.15
N VAL A 3 39.25 -8.56 -11.02
CA VAL A 3 38.04 -9.28 -11.45
C VAL A 3 37.26 -9.84 -10.25
N ASN A 4 37.96 -10.23 -9.19
CA ASN A 4 37.35 -10.73 -7.96
C ASN A 4 36.60 -9.62 -7.20
N GLU A 5 37.17 -8.42 -7.12
CA GLU A 5 36.50 -7.28 -6.46
C GLU A 5 35.23 -6.88 -7.22
N TYR A 6 35.31 -6.80 -8.55
CA TYR A 6 34.16 -6.46 -9.39
C TYR A 6 33.01 -7.45 -9.21
N ASN A 7 33.30 -8.76 -9.30
CA ASN A 7 32.28 -9.80 -9.16
C ASN A 7 31.65 -9.79 -7.76
N ASN A 8 32.45 -9.55 -6.71
CA ASN A 8 31.93 -9.44 -5.35
C ASN A 8 30.99 -8.24 -5.17
N LEU A 9 31.36 -7.08 -5.72
CA LEU A 9 30.51 -5.89 -5.69
C LEU A 9 29.23 -6.10 -6.49
N LEU A 10 29.32 -6.67 -7.69
CA LEU A 10 28.14 -6.95 -8.51
C LEU A 10 27.17 -7.91 -7.82
N ASN A 11 27.68 -8.98 -7.20
CA ASN A 11 26.85 -9.92 -6.43
C ASN A 11 26.17 -9.23 -5.23
N LYS A 12 26.88 -8.34 -4.53
CA LYS A 12 26.29 -7.54 -3.45
C LYS A 12 25.20 -6.61 -3.99
N TYR A 13 25.43 -5.98 -5.13
CA TYR A 13 24.45 -5.09 -5.77
C TYR A 13 23.18 -5.85 -6.18
N ILE A 14 23.32 -7.01 -6.81
CA ILE A 14 22.20 -7.91 -7.18
C ILE A 14 21.38 -8.29 -5.94
N LYS A 15 22.05 -8.68 -4.84
CA LYS A 15 21.37 -9.02 -3.57
C LYS A 15 20.54 -7.85 -3.03
N LEU A 16 21.08 -6.64 -3.07
CA LEU A 16 20.37 -5.44 -2.63
C LEU A 16 19.20 -5.08 -3.57
N LEU A 17 19.37 -5.26 -4.89
CA LEU A 17 18.27 -5.07 -5.85
C LEU A 17 17.13 -6.07 -5.57
N PHE A 18 17.46 -7.32 -5.29
CA PHE A 18 16.47 -8.30 -4.86
C PHE A 18 15.77 -7.89 -3.57
N GLU A 19 16.52 -7.50 -2.53
CA GLU A 19 15.94 -7.05 -1.27
C GLU A 19 14.99 -5.87 -1.47
N LYS A 20 15.40 -4.84 -2.21
CA LYS A 20 14.54 -3.69 -2.54
C LYS A 20 13.26 -4.12 -3.26
N ASN A 21 13.37 -4.93 -4.31
CA ASN A 21 12.19 -5.34 -5.08
C ASN A 21 11.26 -6.24 -4.26
N LYS A 22 11.81 -7.12 -3.42
CA LYS A 22 11.02 -7.94 -2.47
C LYS A 22 10.26 -7.08 -1.47
N LEU A 23 10.91 -6.05 -0.92
CA LEU A 23 10.24 -5.08 -0.07
C LEU A 23 9.06 -4.43 -0.82
N ILE A 24 9.29 -3.86 -2.00
CA ILE A 24 8.24 -3.15 -2.73
C ILE A 24 7.06 -4.07 -3.11
N MET A 25 7.36 -5.27 -3.59
CA MET A 25 6.37 -6.12 -4.27
C MET A 25 5.70 -7.13 -3.34
N ARG A 26 6.38 -7.60 -2.30
CA ARG A 26 5.88 -8.70 -1.47
C ARG A 26 5.56 -8.23 -0.08
N ASP A 27 6.56 -7.66 0.58
CA ASP A 27 6.48 -7.44 2.02
C ASP A 27 5.61 -6.23 2.32
N ALA A 28 5.78 -5.11 1.59
CA ALA A 28 4.92 -3.93 1.79
C ALA A 28 3.43 -4.22 1.55
N PRO A 29 2.99 -4.75 0.39
CA PRO A 29 1.58 -5.05 0.15
C PRO A 29 0.99 -6.01 1.18
N TYR A 30 1.77 -6.98 1.65
CA TYR A 30 1.31 -7.90 2.68
C TYR A 30 1.14 -7.23 4.05
N ILE A 31 2.12 -6.45 4.51
CA ILE A 31 2.05 -5.80 5.82
C ILE A 31 0.89 -4.79 5.84
N GLU A 32 0.73 -4.03 4.76
CA GLU A 32 -0.43 -3.15 4.56
C GLU A 32 -1.75 -3.95 4.57
N SER A 33 -1.81 -5.08 3.87
CA SER A 33 -3.01 -5.92 3.84
C SER A 33 -3.35 -6.48 5.21
N ARG A 34 -2.36 -6.87 6.01
CA ARG A 34 -2.56 -7.30 7.40
C ARG A 34 -3.13 -6.18 8.27
N TYR A 35 -2.59 -4.97 8.13
CA TYR A 35 -3.10 -3.80 8.84
C TYR A 35 -4.57 -3.53 8.48
N LEU A 36 -4.89 -3.51 7.20
CA LEU A 36 -6.26 -3.28 6.72
C LEU A 36 -7.20 -4.43 7.07
N PHE A 37 -6.74 -5.67 7.11
CA PHE A 37 -7.53 -6.80 7.56
C PHE A 37 -7.96 -6.68 9.03
N HIS A 38 -7.08 -6.16 9.90
CA HIS A 38 -7.41 -6.00 11.31
C HIS A 38 -8.23 -4.74 11.61
N PHE A 39 -8.00 -3.64 10.90
CA PHE A 39 -8.52 -2.32 11.28
C PHE A 39 -9.38 -1.63 10.22
N GLY A 40 -9.36 -2.14 8.98
CA GLY A 40 -9.95 -1.48 7.83
C GLY A 40 -11.44 -1.19 7.98
N ASP A 41 -12.21 -2.18 8.42
CA ASP A 41 -13.67 -2.03 8.61
C ASP A 41 -13.99 -0.95 9.66
N LEU A 42 -13.25 -0.92 10.78
CA LEU A 42 -13.42 0.11 11.81
C LEU A 42 -12.99 1.49 11.31
N MET A 43 -11.93 1.59 10.51
CA MET A 43 -11.51 2.85 9.89
C MET A 43 -12.56 3.36 8.89
N VAL A 44 -13.20 2.47 8.13
CA VAL A 44 -14.32 2.79 7.24
C VAL A 44 -15.52 3.30 8.06
N GLU A 45 -15.87 2.62 9.15
CA GLU A 45 -16.94 3.03 10.05
C GLU A 45 -16.67 4.43 10.66
N GLU A 46 -15.46 4.66 11.15
CA GLU A 46 -15.02 5.96 11.66
C GLU A 46 -15.16 7.08 10.61
N LEU A 47 -14.78 6.82 9.36
CA LEU A 47 -14.95 7.78 8.26
C LEU A 47 -16.43 8.03 7.90
N LYS A 48 -17.27 6.99 7.95
CA LYS A 48 -18.73 7.11 7.73
C LYS A 48 -19.36 8.03 8.77
N HIS A 49 -19.00 7.88 10.04
CA HIS A 49 -19.45 8.77 11.10
C HIS A 49 -18.96 10.23 10.91
N ASN A 50 -17.67 10.41 10.59
CA ASN A 50 -17.14 11.75 10.29
C ASN A 50 -17.86 12.43 9.12
N LYS A 51 -18.19 11.66 8.07
CA LYS A 51 -19.00 12.14 6.96
C LYS A 51 -20.39 12.56 7.44
N TYR A 52 -21.07 11.70 8.19
CA TYR A 52 -22.44 11.97 8.66
C TYR A 52 -22.50 13.23 9.56
N ILE A 53 -21.55 13.40 10.49
CA ILE A 53 -21.42 14.63 11.29
C ILE A 53 -21.29 15.86 10.39
N LYS A 54 -20.50 15.78 9.32
CA LYS A 54 -20.33 16.88 8.38
C LYS A 54 -21.64 17.19 7.65
N GLU A 55 -22.39 16.16 7.23
CA GLU A 55 -23.71 16.32 6.62
C GLU A 55 -24.70 16.99 7.58
N LEU A 56 -24.75 16.56 8.84
CA LEU A 56 -25.62 17.14 9.85
C LEU A 56 -25.30 18.61 10.12
N ARG A 57 -24.01 18.97 10.20
CA ARG A 57 -23.59 20.37 10.39
C ARG A 57 -23.97 21.27 9.22
N ILE A 58 -23.84 20.76 7.99
CA ILE A 58 -24.28 21.50 6.80
C ILE A 58 -25.79 21.73 6.86
N LYS A 59 -26.56 20.69 7.23
CA LYS A 59 -28.00 20.82 7.43
C LYS A 59 -28.35 21.86 8.50
N GLN A 60 -27.69 21.82 9.68
CA GLN A 60 -27.90 22.81 10.75
C GLN A 60 -27.69 24.24 10.27
N ASN A 61 -26.52 24.50 9.69
CA ASN A 61 -26.17 25.82 9.18
C ASN A 61 -27.20 26.33 8.16
N ILE A 62 -27.71 25.44 7.33
CA ILE A 62 -28.77 25.76 6.38
C ILE A 62 -30.07 26.05 7.14
N TYR A 63 -30.57 25.17 8.00
CA TYR A 63 -31.81 25.42 8.74
C TYR A 63 -31.75 26.74 9.53
N GLU A 64 -30.65 27.03 10.22
CA GLU A 64 -30.43 28.29 10.96
C GLU A 64 -30.50 29.53 10.06
N ASN A 65 -29.94 29.47 8.85
CA ASN A 65 -29.95 30.60 7.90
C ASN A 65 -31.24 30.70 7.07
N TYR A 66 -31.95 29.60 6.83
CA TYR A 66 -33.10 29.52 5.94
C TYR A 66 -34.46 29.64 6.65
N PHE A 67 -34.51 29.59 7.99
CA PHE A 67 -35.74 29.84 8.76
C PHE A 67 -36.34 31.26 8.56
N GLY A 68 -35.71 32.14 7.78
CA GLY A 68 -36.29 33.41 7.32
C GLY A 68 -37.05 33.37 5.99
N LEU A 69 -36.88 32.35 5.13
CA LEU A 69 -37.39 32.36 3.74
C LEU A 69 -37.91 30.98 3.29
N LYS A 70 -39.24 30.80 3.26
CA LYS A 70 -39.92 29.56 2.80
C LYS A 70 -39.78 29.34 1.28
N ARG A 71 -38.91 28.44 0.76
CA ARG A 71 -39.05 27.87 -0.63
C ARG A 71 -38.43 26.47 -0.84
N GLU A 72 -39.23 25.51 -1.34
CA GLU A 72 -38.84 24.13 -1.71
C GLU A 72 -37.74 24.00 -2.78
N LYS A 73 -37.50 25.05 -3.59
CA LYS A 73 -36.43 25.08 -4.61
C LYS A 73 -35.02 24.94 -3.99
N GLU A 74 -34.88 25.13 -2.68
CA GLU A 74 -33.60 25.13 -1.96
C GLU A 74 -33.13 23.72 -1.56
N ILE A 75 -34.01 22.72 -1.41
CA ILE A 75 -33.63 21.35 -0.98
C ILE A 75 -32.65 20.67 -1.95
N LYS A 76 -32.82 20.86 -3.26
CA LYS A 76 -31.86 20.37 -4.27
C LYS A 76 -30.50 21.07 -4.15
N ASN A 77 -30.49 22.33 -3.73
CA ASN A 77 -29.26 23.09 -3.49
C ASN A 77 -28.54 22.57 -2.22
N ILE A 78 -29.28 22.20 -1.18
CA ILE A 78 -28.76 21.56 0.04
C ILE A 78 -28.06 20.24 -0.30
N GLN A 79 -28.70 19.36 -1.06
CA GLN A 79 -28.10 18.08 -1.44
C GLN A 79 -26.85 18.26 -2.31
N HIS A 80 -26.85 19.26 -3.20
CA HIS A 80 -25.69 19.61 -4.01
C HIS A 80 -24.52 20.10 -3.13
N GLU A 81 -24.80 21.00 -2.18
CA GLU A 81 -23.78 21.55 -1.28
C GLU A 81 -23.23 20.47 -0.33
N ILE A 82 -24.09 19.60 0.19
CA ILE A 82 -23.66 18.41 0.94
C ILE A 82 -22.69 17.57 0.10
N LYS A 83 -23.08 17.19 -1.12
CA LYS A 83 -22.25 16.35 -1.99
C LYS A 83 -20.91 17.01 -2.33
N LYS A 84 -20.91 18.32 -2.57
CA LYS A 84 -19.70 19.11 -2.83
C LYS A 84 -18.76 19.09 -1.62
N GLN A 85 -19.29 19.29 -0.42
CA GLN A 85 -18.49 19.36 0.79
C GLN A 85 -18.08 17.99 1.36
N THR A 86 -18.84 16.92 1.10
CA THR A 86 -18.55 15.55 1.55
C THR A 86 -17.97 14.64 0.46
N GLY A 87 -17.76 15.16 -0.75
CA GLY A 87 -17.24 14.40 -1.89
C GLY A 87 -15.87 13.77 -1.61
N ILE A 88 -14.96 14.50 -0.96
CA ILE A 88 -13.63 13.99 -0.58
C ILE A 88 -13.75 12.81 0.39
N LEU A 89 -14.58 12.93 1.44
CA LEU A 89 -14.81 11.85 2.40
C LEU A 89 -15.45 10.63 1.74
N SER A 90 -16.39 10.85 0.81
CA SER A 90 -17.01 9.75 0.06
C SER A 90 -16.00 9.00 -0.80
N LYS A 91 -15.08 9.73 -1.44
CA LYS A 91 -13.98 9.14 -2.21
C LYS A 91 -13.03 8.34 -1.31
N GLN A 92 -12.64 8.89 -0.16
CA GLN A 92 -11.77 8.21 0.80
C GLN A 92 -12.39 6.93 1.36
N ILE A 93 -13.69 6.94 1.68
CA ILE A 93 -14.42 5.75 2.12
C ILE A 93 -14.39 4.67 1.03
N CYS A 94 -14.75 5.03 -0.21
CA CYS A 94 -14.76 4.08 -1.33
C CYS A 94 -13.36 3.50 -1.61
N GLU A 95 -12.32 4.35 -1.62
CA GLU A 95 -10.94 3.90 -1.81
C GLU A 95 -10.48 2.96 -0.69
N LEU A 96 -10.86 3.23 0.56
CA LEU A 96 -10.52 2.38 1.69
C LEU A 96 -11.27 1.05 1.64
N GLU A 97 -12.58 1.06 1.31
CA GLU A 97 -13.39 -0.15 1.14
C GLU A 97 -12.79 -1.07 0.06
N VAL A 98 -12.42 -0.52 -1.10
CA VAL A 98 -11.72 -1.27 -2.17
C VAL A 98 -10.40 -1.83 -1.66
N LYS A 99 -9.59 -1.04 -0.97
CA LYS A 99 -8.32 -1.52 -0.40
C LYS A 99 -8.51 -2.64 0.61
N CYS A 100 -9.55 -2.58 1.45
CA CYS A 100 -9.86 -3.64 2.41
C CYS A 100 -10.20 -4.95 1.68
N GLU A 101 -10.96 -4.88 0.58
CA GLU A 101 -11.29 -6.07 -0.19
C GLU A 101 -10.07 -6.66 -0.92
N THR A 102 -9.28 -5.83 -1.61
CA THR A 102 -8.01 -6.27 -2.22
C THR A 102 -7.05 -6.86 -1.18
N SER A 103 -7.06 -6.34 0.06
CA SER A 103 -6.22 -6.86 1.14
C SER A 103 -6.56 -8.31 1.50
N LYS A 104 -7.85 -8.67 1.51
CA LYS A 104 -8.27 -10.06 1.75
C LYS A 104 -7.74 -10.99 0.65
N GLU A 105 -7.79 -10.55 -0.60
CA GLU A 105 -7.25 -11.32 -1.74
C GLU A 105 -5.73 -11.52 -1.60
N VAL A 106 -4.98 -10.47 -1.26
CA VAL A 106 -3.52 -10.54 -1.06
C VAL A 106 -3.16 -11.52 0.06
N LEU A 107 -3.87 -11.47 1.19
CA LEU A 107 -3.65 -12.39 2.31
C LEU A 107 -3.98 -13.84 1.93
N SER A 108 -5.12 -14.05 1.26
CA SER A 108 -5.55 -15.37 0.78
C SER A 108 -4.54 -15.97 -0.19
N LEU A 109 -4.06 -15.18 -1.16
CA LEU A 109 -3.02 -15.60 -2.11
C LEU A 109 -1.72 -15.96 -1.38
N ARG A 110 -1.31 -15.19 -0.38
CA ARG A 110 -0.08 -15.50 0.37
C ARG A 110 -0.18 -16.78 1.18
N GLU A 111 -1.33 -17.05 1.79
CA GLU A 111 -1.53 -18.30 2.51
C GLU A 111 -1.58 -19.49 1.54
N LYS A 112 -2.31 -19.35 0.41
CA LYS A 112 -2.41 -20.40 -0.63
C LYS A 112 -1.04 -20.85 -1.16
N TYR A 113 -0.08 -19.94 -1.27
CA TYR A 113 1.23 -20.20 -1.86
C TYR A 113 2.39 -20.09 -0.86
N LYS A 114 2.11 -20.25 0.44
CA LYS A 114 3.09 -20.15 1.52
C LYS A 114 4.30 -21.05 1.31
N ASP A 115 4.07 -22.29 0.90
CA ASP A 115 5.13 -23.31 0.71
C ASP A 115 5.98 -23.07 -0.55
N LYS A 116 5.51 -22.24 -1.48
CA LYS A 116 6.24 -21.89 -2.70
C LYS A 116 7.15 -20.66 -2.53
N LYS A 117 7.15 -20.03 -1.37
CA LYS A 117 7.83 -18.76 -1.13
C LYS A 117 9.32 -18.82 -1.49
N ASP A 118 10.04 -19.82 -0.98
CA ASP A 118 11.50 -19.90 -1.15
C ASP A 118 11.88 -20.18 -2.61
N LEU A 119 11.12 -21.03 -3.29
CA LEU A 119 11.27 -21.27 -4.72
C LEU A 119 11.05 -19.98 -5.52
N LEU A 120 9.98 -19.25 -5.22
CA LEU A 120 9.63 -18.02 -5.93
C LEU A 120 10.69 -16.92 -5.72
N ASP A 121 11.14 -16.74 -4.48
CA ASP A 121 12.22 -15.81 -4.12
C ASP A 121 13.51 -16.17 -4.86
N SER A 122 13.87 -17.46 -4.93
CA SER A 122 15.04 -17.94 -5.68
C SER A 122 14.91 -17.66 -7.18
N LEU A 123 13.75 -17.98 -7.78
CA LEU A 123 13.51 -17.74 -9.20
C LEU A 123 13.58 -16.25 -9.54
N PHE A 124 13.01 -15.39 -8.69
CA PHE A 124 13.05 -13.95 -8.92
C PHE A 124 14.47 -13.37 -8.75
N PHE A 125 15.25 -13.90 -7.81
CA PHE A 125 16.67 -13.56 -7.67
C PHE A 125 17.46 -13.92 -8.95
N ASP A 126 17.23 -15.11 -9.52
CA ASP A 126 17.85 -15.53 -10.78
C ASP A 126 17.47 -14.57 -11.92
N VAL A 127 16.19 -14.18 -12.00
CA VAL A 127 15.69 -13.22 -12.99
C VAL A 127 16.39 -11.86 -12.84
N ILE A 128 16.51 -11.32 -11.63
CA ILE A 128 17.23 -10.06 -11.38
C ILE A 128 18.67 -10.15 -11.89
N SER A 129 19.34 -11.27 -11.61
CA SER A 129 20.74 -11.51 -11.97
C SER A 129 20.98 -11.51 -13.48
N VAL A 130 19.94 -11.77 -14.28
CA VAL A 130 20.03 -11.92 -15.74
C VAL A 130 19.43 -10.73 -16.49
N MET A 131 18.45 -10.03 -15.91
CA MET A 131 17.66 -9.05 -16.65
C MET A 131 17.24 -7.79 -15.89
N HIS A 132 17.75 -7.51 -14.70
CA HIS A 132 17.40 -6.27 -14.00
C HIS A 132 17.85 -5.02 -14.81
N PRO A 133 16.97 -4.02 -15.04
CA PRO A 133 17.31 -2.84 -15.86
C PRO A 133 18.50 -2.02 -15.34
N SER A 134 18.80 -2.07 -14.04
CA SER A 134 20.00 -1.42 -13.47
C SER A 134 21.31 -2.07 -13.92
N ILE A 135 21.28 -3.36 -14.32
CA ILE A 135 22.47 -4.12 -14.71
C ILE A 135 22.51 -4.31 -16.22
N TYR A 136 21.35 -4.48 -16.85
CA TYR A 136 21.24 -4.83 -18.27
C TYR A 136 20.49 -3.76 -19.05
N SER A 137 20.96 -3.49 -20.28
CA SER A 137 20.23 -2.67 -21.23
C SER A 137 19.14 -3.51 -21.88
N LEU A 138 17.93 -3.46 -21.32
CA LEU A 138 16.77 -4.12 -21.92
C LEU A 138 16.28 -3.35 -23.14
N LYS A 139 16.10 -4.04 -24.28
CA LYS A 139 15.45 -3.46 -25.47
C LYS A 139 13.94 -3.25 -25.28
N ARG A 140 13.34 -3.88 -24.27
CA ARG A 140 11.90 -3.83 -23.98
C ARG A 140 11.69 -3.74 -22.46
N GLU A 141 11.23 -2.61 -21.95
CA GLU A 141 10.85 -2.43 -20.53
C GLU A 141 9.77 -3.45 -20.11
N SER A 142 8.95 -3.90 -21.05
CA SER A 142 7.87 -4.88 -20.83
C SER A 142 8.31 -6.22 -20.27
N LEU A 143 9.57 -6.65 -20.49
CA LEU A 143 10.06 -7.90 -19.92
C LEU A 143 10.26 -7.79 -18.41
N TRP A 144 10.78 -6.66 -17.93
CA TRP A 144 10.94 -6.43 -16.51
C TRP A 144 9.59 -6.27 -15.81
N GLU A 145 8.65 -5.56 -16.43
CA GLU A 145 7.26 -5.50 -15.92
C GLU A 145 6.63 -6.90 -15.83
N ARG A 146 6.87 -7.76 -16.82
CA ARG A 146 6.40 -9.15 -16.78
C ARG A 146 7.03 -9.94 -15.63
N ALA A 147 8.33 -9.76 -15.36
CA ALA A 147 8.99 -10.37 -14.20
C ALA A 147 8.37 -9.93 -12.88
N LYS A 148 8.13 -8.62 -12.72
CA LYS A 148 7.49 -8.06 -11.51
C LYS A 148 6.09 -8.63 -11.31
N ASN A 149 5.28 -8.66 -12.36
CA ASN A 149 3.92 -9.21 -12.29
C ASN A 149 3.91 -10.70 -11.97
N ALA A 150 4.83 -11.48 -12.56
CA ALA A 150 4.95 -12.90 -12.26
C ALA A 150 5.33 -13.14 -10.78
N TYR A 151 6.23 -12.33 -10.23
CA TYR A 151 6.62 -12.41 -8.82
C TYR A 151 5.50 -11.99 -7.86
N LEU A 152 4.73 -10.96 -8.21
CA LEU A 152 3.55 -10.53 -7.45
C LEU A 152 2.48 -11.63 -7.39
N ASN A 153 2.22 -12.27 -8.53
CA ASN A 153 1.11 -13.21 -8.71
C ASN A 153 1.48 -14.68 -8.46
N TYR A 154 2.67 -14.97 -7.94
CA TYR A 154 3.15 -16.34 -7.70
C TYR A 154 3.21 -17.20 -8.98
N ASP A 155 3.49 -16.60 -10.13
CA ASP A 155 3.63 -17.31 -11.41
C ASP A 155 5.08 -17.81 -11.58
N ASP A 156 5.36 -18.97 -10.98
CA ASP A 156 6.68 -19.61 -11.04
C ASP A 156 7.04 -20.04 -12.47
N ALA A 157 6.07 -20.44 -13.29
CA ALA A 157 6.30 -20.83 -14.68
C ALA A 157 6.87 -19.67 -15.52
N THR A 158 6.29 -18.47 -15.41
CA THR A 158 6.82 -17.29 -16.11
C THR A 158 8.22 -16.94 -15.61
N LEU A 159 8.49 -16.99 -14.29
CA LEU A 159 9.83 -16.72 -13.78
C LEU A 159 10.87 -17.75 -14.26
N MET A 160 10.49 -19.02 -14.34
CA MET A 160 11.34 -20.08 -14.90
C MET A 160 11.68 -19.85 -16.37
N LEU A 161 10.76 -19.31 -17.17
CA LEU A 161 11.04 -18.92 -18.56
C LEU A 161 11.97 -17.71 -18.62
N LEU A 162 11.71 -16.69 -17.79
CA LEU A 162 12.47 -15.44 -17.80
C LEU A 162 13.91 -15.62 -17.33
N ARG A 163 14.18 -16.46 -16.32
CA ARG A 163 15.57 -16.69 -15.84
C ARG A 163 16.48 -17.30 -16.90
N ASN A 164 15.91 -18.00 -17.88
CA ASN A 164 16.66 -18.67 -18.94
C ASN A 164 16.93 -17.76 -20.15
N LEU A 165 16.51 -16.50 -20.12
CA LEU A 165 16.75 -15.55 -21.20
C LEU A 165 18.23 -15.18 -21.29
N LYS A 166 18.79 -15.19 -22.50
CA LYS A 166 20.15 -14.70 -22.75
C LYS A 166 20.10 -13.21 -23.09
N ILE A 167 20.34 -12.37 -22.08
CA ILE A 167 20.43 -10.92 -22.28
C ILE A 167 21.89 -10.53 -22.49
N ASN A 168 22.22 -10.19 -23.73
CA ASN A 168 23.61 -10.07 -24.18
C ASN A 168 24.27 -8.72 -23.86
N LYS A 169 23.53 -7.70 -23.42
CA LYS A 169 24.07 -6.35 -23.21
C LYS A 169 23.99 -5.92 -21.74
N ARG A 170 25.04 -6.25 -20.99
CA ARG A 170 25.29 -5.66 -19.66
C ARG A 170 25.72 -4.20 -19.84
N LYS A 171 25.31 -3.33 -18.92
CA LYS A 171 25.79 -1.95 -18.84
C LYS A 171 27.27 -1.93 -18.42
N ASP A 172 28.03 -0.96 -18.91
CA ASP A 172 29.39 -0.71 -18.42
C ASP A 172 29.33 -0.09 -17.02
N LEU A 173 29.25 -0.96 -16.02
CA LEU A 173 29.32 -0.59 -14.61
C LEU A 173 30.79 -0.66 -14.18
N ASN A 174 31.37 0.46 -13.77
CA ASN A 174 32.72 0.44 -13.19
C ASN A 174 32.66 0.20 -11.66
N ILE A 175 33.81 -0.05 -11.04
CA ILE A 175 33.90 -0.36 -9.60
C ILE A 175 33.43 0.81 -8.73
N THR A 176 33.75 2.05 -9.11
CA THR A 176 33.38 3.25 -8.35
C THR A 176 31.87 3.45 -8.36
N ASP A 177 31.24 3.32 -9.52
CA ASP A 177 29.78 3.41 -9.68
C ASP A 177 29.08 2.32 -8.88
N LEU A 178 29.57 1.07 -8.94
CA LEU A 178 29.03 -0.03 -8.14
C LEU A 178 29.10 0.25 -6.63
N LYS A 179 30.21 0.80 -6.13
CA LYS A 179 30.35 1.15 -4.71
C LYS A 179 29.33 2.22 -4.30
N ASN A 180 29.16 3.25 -5.13
CA ASN A 180 28.20 4.32 -4.89
C ASN A 180 26.75 3.82 -4.95
N ASP A 181 26.40 3.06 -5.99
CA ASP A 181 25.08 2.46 -6.16
C ASP A 181 24.71 1.54 -5.00
N ILE A 182 25.65 0.72 -4.53
CA ILE A 182 25.47 -0.12 -3.35
C ILE A 182 25.18 0.74 -2.12
N PHE A 183 25.95 1.79 -1.88
CA PHE A 183 25.74 2.68 -0.73
C PHE A 183 24.36 3.36 -0.78
N LEU A 184 23.97 3.91 -1.93
CA LEU A 184 22.67 4.54 -2.12
C LEU A 184 21.53 3.55 -1.90
N LEU A 185 21.65 2.35 -2.46
CA LEU A 185 20.63 1.32 -2.38
C LEU A 185 20.48 0.77 -0.95
N GLN A 186 21.58 0.62 -0.21
CA GLN A 186 21.54 0.25 1.21
C GLN A 186 20.80 1.31 2.05
N ASN A 187 21.09 2.59 1.84
CA ASN A 187 20.41 3.68 2.53
C ASN A 187 18.93 3.75 2.16
N GLU A 188 18.58 3.52 0.89
CA GLU A 188 17.19 3.46 0.45
C GLU A 188 16.43 2.34 1.17
N ILE A 189 16.99 1.13 1.22
CA ILE A 189 16.40 -0.02 1.94
C ILE A 189 16.19 0.29 3.42
N ILE A 190 17.17 0.90 4.08
CA ILE A 190 17.06 1.33 5.49
C ILE A 190 15.91 2.33 5.65
N CYS A 191 15.82 3.32 4.77
CA CYS A 191 14.75 4.32 4.79
C CYS A 191 13.38 3.70 4.54
N MET A 192 13.27 2.73 3.63
CA MET A 192 12.02 2.00 3.36
C MET A 192 11.53 1.27 4.60
N LYS A 193 12.40 0.52 5.29
CA LYS A 193 12.05 -0.24 6.50
C LYS A 193 11.61 0.64 7.69
N ARG A 194 11.91 1.94 7.67
CA ARG A 194 11.46 2.91 8.69
C ARG A 194 10.11 3.57 8.37
N ARG A 195 9.59 3.37 7.16
CA ARG A 195 8.35 3.99 6.68
C ARG A 195 7.19 3.00 6.70
N TYR A 196 6.00 3.53 6.47
CA TYR A 196 4.83 2.69 6.23
C TYR A 196 5.09 1.75 5.03
N PRO A 197 4.66 0.47 5.09
CA PRO A 197 3.99 -0.19 6.22
C PRO A 197 4.94 -0.88 7.21
N TYR A 198 6.25 -0.89 6.96
CA TYR A 198 7.23 -1.68 7.73
C TYR A 198 7.32 -1.36 9.22
N TYR A 199 7.15 -0.09 9.62
CA TYR A 199 7.17 0.25 11.04
C TYR A 199 6.05 -0.44 11.83
N LEU A 200 5.00 -0.96 11.15
CA LEU A 200 3.90 -1.68 11.77
C LEU A 200 4.14 -3.18 11.91
N GLU A 201 5.18 -3.75 11.28
CA GLU A 201 5.34 -5.21 11.16
C GLU A 201 5.43 -5.92 12.52
N ASN A 202 6.22 -5.37 13.43
CA ASN A 202 6.35 -5.89 14.79
C ASN A 202 5.03 -5.76 15.57
N ASN A 203 4.38 -4.61 15.46
CA ASN A 203 3.11 -4.33 16.11
C ASN A 203 2.00 -5.28 15.66
N LEU A 204 1.90 -5.53 14.34
CA LEU A 204 0.94 -6.47 13.75
C LEU A 204 1.20 -7.92 14.16
N SER A 205 2.36 -8.25 14.73
CA SER A 205 2.65 -9.59 15.25
C SER A 205 2.21 -9.76 16.70
N SER A 206 1.84 -8.68 17.38
CA SER A 206 1.34 -8.69 18.77
C SER A 206 -0.18 -8.64 18.81
N VAL A 207 -0.80 -9.70 19.36
CA VAL A 207 -2.25 -9.75 19.59
C VAL A 207 -2.70 -8.65 20.54
N GLU A 208 -1.93 -8.41 21.61
CA GLU A 208 -2.21 -7.36 22.59
C GLU A 208 -2.24 -5.97 21.94
N TRP A 209 -1.29 -5.68 21.04
CA TRP A 209 -1.27 -4.41 20.33
C TRP A 209 -2.48 -4.26 19.40
N ILE A 210 -2.85 -5.32 18.67
CA ILE A 210 -4.02 -5.34 17.79
C ILE A 210 -5.30 -5.06 18.60
N GLU A 211 -5.49 -5.75 19.72
CA GLU A 211 -6.64 -5.53 20.59
C GLU A 211 -6.69 -4.12 21.18
N SER A 212 -5.54 -3.60 21.61
CA SER A 212 -5.43 -2.24 22.13
C SER A 212 -5.81 -1.21 21.08
N TYR A 213 -5.30 -1.35 19.85
CA TYR A 213 -5.59 -0.42 18.76
C TYR A 213 -7.06 -0.52 18.30
N ASN A 214 -7.64 -1.73 18.27
CA ASN A 214 -9.07 -1.91 18.05
C ASN A 214 -9.93 -1.19 19.10
N LYS A 215 -9.56 -1.28 20.39
CA LYS A 215 -10.26 -0.56 21.46
C LYS A 215 -10.14 0.95 21.30
N GLU A 216 -8.99 1.44 20.85
CA GLU A 216 -8.78 2.86 20.57
C GLU A 216 -9.73 3.36 19.47
N ILE A 217 -9.76 2.70 18.31
CA ILE A 217 -10.64 3.10 17.19
C ILE A 217 -12.11 3.04 17.63
N ASN A 218 -12.54 1.98 18.30
CA ASN A 218 -13.90 1.86 18.83
C ASN A 218 -14.26 2.98 19.81
N THR A 219 -13.30 3.44 20.62
CA THR A 219 -13.51 4.57 21.53
C THR A 219 -13.71 5.87 20.75
N ARG A 220 -12.98 6.09 19.64
CA ARG A 220 -13.19 7.23 18.76
C ARG A 220 -14.56 7.17 18.07
N ILE A 221 -14.96 6.00 17.56
CA ILE A 221 -16.28 5.78 16.96
C ILE A 221 -17.39 6.12 17.96
N LYS A 222 -17.33 5.62 19.20
CA LYS A 222 -18.33 5.94 20.24
C LYS A 222 -18.43 7.44 20.51
N LYS A 223 -17.30 8.17 20.54
CA LYS A 223 -17.30 9.63 20.67
C LYS A 223 -17.99 10.32 19.49
N LEU A 224 -17.79 9.82 18.26
CA LEU A 224 -18.46 10.34 17.08
C LEU A 224 -19.97 10.08 17.14
N GLN A 225 -20.41 8.89 17.54
CA GLN A 225 -21.83 8.55 17.69
C GLN A 225 -22.56 9.44 18.71
N VAL A 226 -21.93 9.73 19.85
CA VAL A 226 -22.47 10.68 20.84
C VAL A 226 -22.63 12.07 20.20
N LYS A 227 -21.61 12.53 19.49
CA LYS A 227 -21.62 13.83 18.81
C LYS A 227 -22.67 13.90 17.69
N GLU A 228 -22.88 12.81 16.95
CA GLU A 228 -23.96 12.72 15.95
C GLU A 228 -25.33 12.93 16.59
N LYS A 229 -25.57 12.23 17.71
CA LYS A 229 -26.82 12.34 18.46
C LYS A 229 -27.05 13.76 18.97
N GLU A 230 -26.05 14.39 19.58
CA GLU A 230 -26.14 15.78 20.07
C GLU A 230 -26.44 16.80 18.95
N ILE A 231 -25.87 16.61 17.76
CA ILE A 231 -26.12 17.48 16.62
C ILE A 231 -27.53 17.23 16.06
N PHE A 232 -27.93 15.97 15.98
CA PHE A 232 -29.26 15.59 15.49
C PHE A 232 -30.38 16.09 16.42
N GLU A 233 -30.22 16.00 17.74
CA GLU A 233 -31.18 16.51 18.72
C GLU A 233 -31.40 18.03 18.64
N LYS A 234 -30.42 18.78 18.12
CA LYS A 234 -30.58 20.23 17.87
C LYS A 234 -31.26 20.55 16.54
N LEU A 235 -31.38 19.57 15.64
CA LEU A 235 -32.02 19.70 14.34
C LEU A 235 -33.52 19.37 14.37
N VAL A 236 -33.93 18.49 15.29
CA VAL A 236 -35.33 18.07 15.53
C VAL A 236 -35.98 19.05 16.50
#